data_AF-A0ABD0NEF5-F1
#
_entry.id   AF-A0ABD0NEF5-F1
#
_cell.length_a   1.000
_cell.length_b   1.000
_cell.length_c   1.000
_cell.angle_alpha   90.00
_cell.angle_beta   90.00
_cell.angle_gamma   90.00
#
_symmetry.space_group_name_H-M   'P 1'
#
loop_
_entity.id
_entity.type
_entity.pdbx_description
1 polymer ?
#
loop_
_entity_poly.entity_id
_entity_poly.type
_entity_poly.pdbx_seq_one_letter_code
_entity_poly.pdbx_strand_id
1 'polypeptide(L)' 'SVGPGGQIVHTESSEVTLRGDPLNGFGVQLQGGIFATETLSAPPLIRFIEPDSSAE' A
#
# COMPACT_ATOMS: atom_id res chain seq x y z
N SER A 1 4.15 20.47 15.99
CA SER A 1 3.42 21.74 16.07
C SER A 1 2.52 21.83 14.86
N VAL A 2 1.24 22.19 15.03
CA VAL A 2 0.40 22.59 13.89
C VAL A 2 0.89 23.97 13.40
N GLY A 3 0.95 24.15 12.08
CA GLY A 3 1.42 25.41 11.47
C GLY A 3 0.52 26.61 11.80
N PRO A 4 0.90 27.83 11.34
CA PRO A 4 0.09 29.03 11.55
C PRO A 4 -1.34 28.81 11.05
N GLY A 5 -2.34 29.03 11.91
CA GLY A 5 -3.76 28.80 11.62
C GLY A 5 -4.36 27.53 12.23
N GLY A 6 -3.56 26.64 12.84
CA GLY A 6 -4.07 25.52 13.63
C GLY A 6 -4.83 24.46 12.82
N GLN A 7 -4.60 24.38 11.51
CA GLN A 7 -5.28 23.43 10.64
C GLN A 7 -4.96 21.98 11.04
N ILE A 8 -6.01 21.20 11.22
CA ILE A 8 -5.95 19.75 11.49
C ILE A 8 -6.47 19.05 10.24
N VAL A 9 -5.72 18.05 9.76
CA VAL A 9 -6.15 17.18 8.67
C VAL A 9 -6.80 15.94 9.26
N HIS A 10 -8.00 15.60 8.77
CA HIS A 10 -8.63 14.32 9.06
C HIS A 10 -8.19 13.31 8.00
N THR A 11 -7.62 12.18 8.44
CA THR A 11 -7.25 11.07 7.55
C THR A 11 -8.30 9.98 7.67
N GLU A 12 -8.89 9.60 6.55
CA GLU A 12 -9.79 8.46 6.44
C GLU A 12 -9.02 7.25 5.89
N SER A 13 -9.38 6.05 6.36
CA SER A 13 -8.83 4.78 5.89
C SER A 13 -9.97 3.88 5.40
N SER A 14 -9.72 3.11 4.35
CA SER A 14 -10.68 2.12 3.85
C SER A 14 -10.03 0.73 3.79
N GLU A 15 -10.84 -0.29 4.08
CA GLU A 15 -10.44 -1.69 3.90
C GLU A 15 -10.58 -2.08 2.43
N VAL A 16 -9.62 -2.86 1.93
CA VAL A 16 -9.62 -3.39 0.56
C VAL A 16 -9.55 -4.90 0.63
N THR A 17 -10.55 -5.57 0.05
CA THR A 17 -10.61 -7.04 -0.01
C THR A 17 -10.29 -7.51 -1.42
N LEU A 18 -9.16 -8.22 -1.58
CA LEU A 18 -8.74 -8.81 -2.85
C LEU A 18 -8.97 -10.32 -2.84
N ARG A 19 -9.52 -10.85 -3.94
CA ARG A 19 -9.63 -12.30 -4.15
C ARG A 19 -8.55 -12.75 -5.13
N GLY A 20 -7.62 -13.57 -4.65
CA GLY A 20 -6.53 -14.07 -5.48
C GLY A 20 -6.95 -15.20 -6.42
N ASP A 21 -6.30 -15.27 -7.58
CA ASP A 21 -6.28 -16.45 -8.43
C ASP A 21 -5.21 -17.46 -7.93
N PRO A 22 -5.44 -18.79 -8.00
CA PRO A 22 -4.48 -19.78 -7.53
C PRO A 22 -3.10 -19.76 -8.21
N LEU A 23 -2.97 -19.21 -9.43
CA LEU A 23 -1.71 -19.17 -10.17
C LEU A 23 -1.00 -17.83 -10.03
N ASN A 24 -1.76 -16.73 -10.05
CA ASN A 24 -1.22 -15.36 -10.13
C ASN A 24 -1.35 -14.56 -8.82
N GLY A 25 -2.07 -15.09 -7.84
CA GLY A 25 -2.32 -14.39 -6.58
C GLY A 25 -3.18 -13.14 -6.78
N PHE A 26 -2.78 -12.04 -6.15
CA PHE A 26 -3.58 -10.80 -6.11
C PHE A 26 -3.19 -9.76 -7.18
N GLY A 27 -2.03 -9.89 -7.83
CA GLY A 27 -1.56 -8.88 -8.80
C GLY A 27 -1.02 -7.57 -8.18
N VAL A 28 -0.68 -7.53 -6.90
CA VAL A 28 -0.08 -6.36 -6.24
C VAL A 28 1.42 -6.54 -6.01
N GLN A 29 2.21 -5.54 -6.38
CA GLN A 29 3.61 -5.44 -5.98
C GLN A 29 3.83 -4.24 -5.06
N LEU A 30 4.50 -4.47 -3.92
CA LEU A 30 4.83 -3.43 -2.96
C LEU A 30 6.27 -2.95 -3.13
N GLN A 31 6.50 -1.66 -2.92
CA GLN A 31 7.81 -1.10 -2.72
C GLN A 31 8.32 -1.48 -1.32
N GLY A 32 9.34 -2.34 -1.28
CA GLY A 32 10.06 -2.71 -0.07
C GLY A 32 11.53 -2.27 -0.08
N GLY A 33 12.27 -2.73 0.93
CA GLY A 33 13.72 -2.63 1.03
C GLY A 33 14.42 -3.62 0.11
N ILE A 34 15.75 -3.56 0.07
CA ILE A 34 16.57 -4.48 -0.74
C ILE A 34 16.50 -5.90 -0.15
N PHE A 35 16.43 -6.00 1.17
CA PHE A 35 16.41 -7.27 1.87
C PHE A 35 15.06 -7.51 2.54
N ALA A 36 14.54 -8.72 2.41
CA ALA A 36 13.23 -9.09 2.94
C ALA A 36 13.17 -9.15 4.48
N THR A 37 14.32 -9.27 5.15
CA THR A 37 14.42 -9.35 6.61
C THR A 37 14.66 -8.01 7.28
N GLU A 38 14.77 -6.93 6.52
CA GLU A 38 14.95 -5.58 7.05
C GLU A 38 13.61 -4.97 7.41
N THR A 39 13.57 -4.28 8.55
CA THR A 39 12.42 -3.46 8.92
C THR A 39 12.38 -2.22 8.01
N LEU A 40 11.23 -1.99 7.37
CA LEU A 40 11.01 -0.76 6.61
C LEU A 40 10.83 0.43 7.56
N SER A 41 11.52 1.53 7.27
CA SER A 41 11.38 2.78 8.03
C SER A 41 10.09 3.55 7.73
N ALA A 42 9.37 3.15 6.68
CA ALA A 42 8.08 3.68 6.27
C ALA A 42 7.15 2.53 5.82
N PRO A 43 5.82 2.72 5.83
CA PRO A 43 4.90 1.73 5.30
C PRO A 43 5.19 1.41 3.82
N PRO A 44 5.03 0.14 3.40
CA PRO A 44 5.16 -0.20 1.99
C PRO A 44 4.06 0.48 1.17
N LEU A 45 4.43 0.95 -0.02
CA LEU A 45 3.50 1.56 -0.98
C LEU A 45 3.28 0.60 -2.15
N ILE A 46 2.13 0.67 -2.81
CA ILE A 46 1.88 -0.06 -4.05
C ILE A 46 2.79 0.53 -5.14
N ARG A 47 3.66 -0.31 -5.71
CA ARG A 47 4.57 0.07 -6.82
C ARG A 47 3.93 -0.19 -8.16
N PHE A 48 3.22 -1.31 -8.28
CA PHE A 48 2.64 -1.78 -9.52
C PHE A 48 1.41 -2.64 -9.23
N ILE A 49 0.42 -2.53 -10.12
CA ILE A 49 -0.78 -3.36 -10.17
C ILE A 49 -0.74 -4.06 -11.53
N GLU A 50 -0.84 -5.39 -11.52
CA GLU A 50 -0.92 -6.19 -12.74
C GLU A 50 -2.26 -5.91 -13.45
N PRO A 51 -2.25 -5.57 -14.75
CA PRO A 51 -3.47 -5.40 -15.53
C PRO A 51 -4.35 -6.65 -15.49
N ASP A 52 -5.66 -6.45 -15.47
CA ASP A 52 -6.68 -7.51 -15.44
C ASP A 52 -6.61 -8.41 -14.18
N SER A 53 -5.95 -7.95 -13.11
CA SER A 53 -5.91 -8.65 -11.81
C SER A 53 -7.04 -8.20 -10.88
N SER A 54 -7.23 -8.89 -9.76
CA SER A 54 -8.23 -8.48 -8.77
C SER A 54 -7.90 -7.18 -8.03
N ALA A 55 -6.67 -6.67 -8.19
CA ALA A 55 -6.21 -5.45 -7.56
C ALA A 55 -6.38 -4.17 -8.39
N GLU A 56 -6.73 -4.30 -9.67
CA GLU A 56 -7.13 -3.16 -10.53
C GLU A 56 -8.59 -2.74 -10.24
#